data_AF-A0A1I8J2C4-F1
#
_entry.id   AF-A0A1I8J2C4-F1
#
_cell.length_a   1.000
_cell.length_b   1.000
_cell.length_c   1.000
_cell.angle_alpha   90.00
_cell.angle_beta   90.00
_cell.angle_gamma   90.00
#
_symmetry.space_group_name_H-M   'P 1'
#
loop_
_entity.id
_entity.type
_entity.pdbx_description
1 polymer ?
#
loop_
_entity_poly.entity_id
_entity_poly.type
_entity_poly.pdbx_seq_one_letter_code
_entity_poly.pdbx_strand_id
1 'polypeptide(L)'
;MSLALQTEASTMPAEISSEMHRLMAGFLTDLPEKNSKIVRVFVSSTFSDMHVERNVLMQQVYPKLKQFCRDRYGLAFQLVDMRWGIQEGSTTDQTAAEICYSELALCQRISVGPYFLGILSHRYGTRQLPFRVQQSDMSSIEKVMRAQGNHVAADLLRKFYRLDENQLQPVFILQSAVSAEEEQQLLEAARSAADAAVKAGELTEARALEFTASVTHLEFVHGI
;
A
#
# COMPACT_ATOMS: atom_id res chain seq x y z
N MET A 1 -46.95 34.41 -30.43
CA MET A 1 -45.56 34.64 -30.90
C MET A 1 -44.63 34.00 -29.90
N SER A 2 -44.06 32.85 -30.24
CA SER A 2 -43.19 32.04 -29.37
C SER A 2 -41.80 32.68 -29.30
N LEU A 3 -41.31 33.00 -28.10
CA LEU A 3 -39.90 33.36 -27.88
C LEU A 3 -39.08 32.06 -27.87
N ALA A 4 -38.28 31.85 -28.91
CA ALA A 4 -37.28 30.80 -28.94
C ALA A 4 -36.11 31.19 -28.04
N LEU A 5 -35.90 30.40 -26.97
CA LEU A 5 -34.67 30.37 -26.19
C LEU A 5 -33.55 29.86 -27.11
N GLN A 6 -32.62 30.73 -27.50
CA GLN A 6 -31.33 30.31 -28.06
C GLN A 6 -30.47 29.76 -26.93
N THR A 7 -30.42 28.44 -26.80
CA THR A 7 -29.36 27.75 -26.06
C THR A 7 -28.07 27.85 -26.88
N GLU A 8 -27.13 28.66 -26.43
CA GLU A 8 -25.75 28.64 -26.91
C GLU A 8 -25.16 27.27 -26.60
N ALA A 9 -25.04 26.43 -27.61
CA ALA A 9 -24.27 25.20 -27.53
C ALA A 9 -22.80 25.58 -27.39
N SER A 10 -22.24 25.33 -26.20
CA SER A 10 -20.80 25.37 -25.95
C SER A 10 -20.10 24.46 -26.96
N THR A 11 -19.53 25.04 -28.01
CA THR A 11 -18.73 24.32 -29.00
C THR A 11 -17.40 23.93 -28.38
N MET A 12 -17.23 22.62 -28.18
CA MET A 12 -15.97 22.03 -27.72
C MET A 12 -14.82 22.44 -28.67
N PRO A 13 -13.62 22.79 -28.15
CA PRO A 13 -12.44 23.07 -28.96
C PRO A 13 -12.13 21.93 -29.95
N ALA A 14 -11.74 22.27 -31.18
CA ALA A 14 -11.53 21.32 -32.27
C ALA A 14 -10.51 20.21 -31.96
N GLU A 15 -9.49 20.50 -31.17
CA GLU A 15 -8.46 19.54 -30.73
C GLU A 15 -9.04 18.44 -29.83
N ILE A 16 -9.92 18.81 -28.89
CA ILE A 16 -10.59 17.87 -27.97
C ILE A 16 -11.57 16.96 -28.73
N SER A 17 -12.20 17.48 -29.79
CA SER A 17 -13.08 16.69 -30.67
C SER A 17 -12.30 15.60 -31.44
N SER A 18 -11.09 15.92 -31.90
CA SER A 18 -10.20 14.98 -32.59
C SER A 18 -9.72 13.84 -31.68
N GLU A 19 -9.27 14.17 -30.46
CA GLU A 19 -8.85 13.16 -29.47
C GLU A 19 -10.01 12.25 -29.05
N MET A 20 -11.20 12.81 -28.85
CA MET A 20 -12.39 12.03 -28.49
C MET A 20 -12.79 11.05 -29.60
N HIS A 21 -12.71 11.46 -30.88
CA HIS A 21 -12.95 10.56 -32.00
C HIS A 21 -11.92 9.42 -32.08
N ARG A 22 -10.64 9.70 -31.82
CA ARG A 22 -9.60 8.65 -31.77
C ARG A 22 -9.87 7.63 -30.66
N LEU A 23 -10.28 8.12 -29.50
CA LEU A 23 -10.62 7.29 -28.35
C LEU A 23 -11.85 6.41 -28.64
N MET A 24 -12.89 6.97 -29.27
CA MET A 24 -14.07 6.23 -29.73
C MET A 24 -13.79 5.23 -30.86
N ALA A 25 -12.76 5.49 -31.67
CA ALA A 25 -12.28 4.57 -32.69
C ALA A 25 -11.35 3.46 -32.14
N GLY A 26 -11.11 3.41 -30.83
CA GLY A 26 -10.35 2.34 -30.17
C GLY A 26 -8.85 2.57 -30.08
N PHE A 27 -8.35 3.77 -30.41
CA PHE A 27 -6.94 4.11 -30.22
C PHE A 27 -6.68 4.51 -28.76
N LEU A 28 -6.06 3.60 -27.99
CA LEU A 28 -5.76 3.78 -26.55
C LEU A 28 -4.34 4.30 -26.27
N THR A 29 -3.62 4.72 -27.31
CA THR A 29 -2.29 5.35 -27.21
C THR A 29 -2.46 6.86 -27.02
N ASP A 30 -1.67 7.47 -26.14
CA ASP A 30 -1.70 8.92 -25.84
C ASP A 30 -3.05 9.42 -25.32
N LEU A 31 -3.64 8.71 -24.35
CA LEU A 31 -4.87 9.15 -23.68
C LEU A 31 -4.61 10.47 -22.92
N PRO A 32 -5.54 11.43 -22.95
CA PRO A 32 -5.43 12.64 -22.15
C PRO A 32 -5.30 12.30 -20.67
N GLU A 33 -4.48 13.06 -19.93
CA GLU A 33 -4.29 12.83 -18.50
C GLU A 33 -5.65 12.83 -17.78
N LYS A 34 -5.84 11.84 -16.91
CA LYS A 34 -7.06 11.72 -16.12
C LYS A 34 -7.11 12.91 -15.16
N ASN A 35 -7.88 13.94 -15.53
CA ASN A 35 -8.17 15.10 -14.69
C ASN A 35 -8.97 14.67 -13.46
N SER A 36 -8.26 14.15 -12.46
CA SER A 36 -8.83 13.81 -11.17
C SER A 36 -9.10 15.11 -10.43
N LYS A 37 -10.31 15.32 -9.89
CA LYS A 37 -10.64 16.50 -9.08
C LYS A 37 -10.63 16.17 -7.60
N ILE A 38 -9.65 15.38 -7.18
CA ILE A 38 -9.57 14.84 -5.82
C ILE A 38 -8.16 15.00 -5.28
N VAL A 39 -8.06 15.43 -4.03
CA VAL A 39 -6.87 15.30 -3.19
C VAL A 39 -7.16 14.15 -2.24
N ARG A 40 -6.52 13.00 -2.44
CA ARG A 40 -6.71 11.77 -1.64
C ARG A 40 -5.41 11.45 -0.93
N VAL A 41 -5.39 11.58 0.40
CA VAL A 41 -4.19 11.46 1.22
C VAL A 41 -4.30 10.21 2.10
N PHE A 42 -3.39 9.26 1.92
CA PHE A 42 -3.21 8.10 2.79
C PHE A 42 -2.50 8.49 4.09
N VAL A 43 -3.05 8.09 5.24
CA VAL A 43 -2.46 8.34 6.55
C VAL A 43 -1.77 7.09 7.06
N SER A 44 -0.46 7.14 7.15
CA SER A 44 0.38 6.13 7.79
C SER A 44 0.76 6.59 9.20
N SER A 45 0.63 5.72 10.19
CA SER A 45 1.09 5.96 11.57
C SER A 45 1.36 4.65 12.29
N THR A 46 1.90 4.67 13.51
CA THR A 46 1.80 3.49 14.39
C THR A 46 0.38 3.35 14.93
N PHE A 47 -0.03 2.12 15.30
CA PHE A 47 -1.40 1.84 15.73
C PHE A 47 -1.63 2.37 17.15
N SER A 48 -0.80 1.96 18.12
CA SER A 48 -0.99 2.23 19.54
C SER A 48 -0.68 3.67 19.97
N ASP A 49 0.27 4.32 19.29
CA ASP A 49 0.92 5.49 19.91
C ASP A 49 0.24 6.81 19.50
N MET A 50 -0.40 6.88 18.32
CA MET A 50 -0.80 8.14 17.68
C MET A 50 -2.33 8.35 17.62
N HIS A 51 -3.08 7.69 18.50
CA HIS A 51 -4.55 7.74 18.52
C HIS A 51 -5.08 9.17 18.74
N VAL A 52 -4.44 9.96 19.60
CA VAL A 52 -4.89 11.33 19.92
C VAL A 52 -4.72 12.25 18.72
N GLU A 53 -3.56 12.21 18.08
CA GLU A 53 -3.22 13.02 16.91
C GLU A 53 -4.16 12.69 15.75
N ARG A 54 -4.46 11.40 15.54
CA ARG A 54 -5.39 10.93 14.51
C ARG A 54 -6.82 11.36 14.79
N ASN A 55 -7.25 11.31 16.05
CA ASN A 55 -8.56 11.83 16.46
C ASN A 55 -8.67 13.34 16.16
N VAL A 56 -7.65 14.12 16.48
CA VAL A 56 -7.61 15.56 16.16
C VAL A 56 -7.61 15.80 14.64
N LEU A 57 -6.82 15.03 13.90
CA LEU A 57 -6.77 15.09 12.44
C LEU A 57 -8.17 14.85 11.83
N MET A 58 -8.87 13.82 12.27
CA MET A 58 -10.19 13.45 11.75
C MET A 58 -11.30 14.41 12.20
N GLN A 59 -11.30 14.84 13.46
CA GLN A 59 -12.38 15.65 14.03
C GLN A 59 -12.24 17.14 13.72
N GLN A 60 -11.01 17.66 13.66
CA GLN A 60 -10.78 19.10 13.57
C GLN A 60 -10.15 19.55 12.25
N VAL A 61 -9.19 18.77 11.71
CA VAL A 61 -8.40 19.18 10.54
C VAL A 61 -9.11 18.78 9.24
N TYR A 62 -9.56 17.52 9.13
CA TYR A 62 -10.20 16.98 7.94
C TYR A 62 -11.42 17.81 7.48
N PRO A 63 -12.36 18.23 8.35
CA PRO A 63 -13.50 19.04 7.92
C PRO A 63 -13.07 20.40 7.33
N LYS A 64 -12.07 21.04 7.93
CA LYS A 64 -11.53 22.34 7.48
C LYS A 64 -10.83 22.21 6.13
N LEU A 65 -9.99 21.19 5.94
CA LEU A 65 -9.33 20.93 4.66
C LEU A 65 -10.35 20.59 3.57
N LYS A 66 -11.34 19.76 3.88
CA LYS A 66 -12.41 19.40 2.96
C LYS A 66 -13.22 20.60 2.50
N GLN A 67 -13.55 21.50 3.42
CA GLN A 67 -14.20 22.75 3.08
C GLN A 67 -13.30 23.65 2.23
N PHE A 68 -12.05 23.84 2.64
CA PHE A 68 -11.10 24.68 1.93
C PHE A 68 -10.85 24.22 0.48
N CYS A 69 -10.57 22.93 0.26
CA CYS A 69 -10.34 22.36 -1.07
C CYS A 69 -11.57 22.52 -1.98
N ARG A 70 -12.77 22.31 -1.44
CA ARG A 70 -14.02 22.45 -2.20
C ARG A 70 -14.31 23.91 -2.53
N ASP A 71 -14.27 24.80 -1.54
CA ASP A 71 -14.74 26.17 -1.69
C ASP A 71 -13.72 27.05 -2.46
N ARG A 72 -12.42 26.75 -2.39
CA ARG A 72 -11.37 27.51 -3.09
C ARG A 72 -10.98 26.96 -4.45
N TYR A 73 -10.98 25.63 -4.61
CA TYR A 73 -10.41 24.98 -5.79
C TYR A 73 -11.40 24.03 -6.50
N GLY A 74 -12.61 23.83 -5.97
CA GLY A 74 -13.55 22.86 -6.52
C GLY A 74 -13.05 21.41 -6.45
N LEU A 75 -12.13 21.11 -5.52
CA LEU A 75 -11.53 19.79 -5.33
C LEU A 75 -12.23 19.02 -4.21
N ALA A 76 -12.45 17.73 -4.41
CA ALA A 76 -12.82 16.81 -3.34
C ALA A 76 -11.60 16.50 -2.48
N PHE A 77 -11.70 16.61 -1.16
CA PHE A 77 -10.65 16.16 -0.24
C PHE A 77 -11.07 14.86 0.44
N GLN A 78 -10.18 13.87 0.43
CA GLN A 78 -10.38 12.59 1.09
C GLN A 78 -9.14 12.24 1.89
N LEU A 79 -9.33 12.02 3.18
CA LEU A 79 -8.31 11.46 4.04
C LEU A 79 -8.60 9.96 4.17
N VAL A 80 -7.65 9.13 3.78
CA VAL A 80 -7.76 7.68 3.84
C VAL A 80 -7.00 7.21 5.05
N ASP A 81 -7.76 6.74 6.02
CA ASP A 81 -7.21 6.25 7.26
C ASP A 81 -7.75 4.85 7.56
N MET A 82 -6.96 3.84 7.18
CA MET A 82 -7.35 2.43 7.25
C MET A 82 -7.45 1.89 8.67
N ARG A 83 -7.03 2.65 9.70
CA ARG A 83 -7.10 2.20 11.10
C ARG A 83 -8.20 2.90 11.90
N TRP A 84 -8.91 3.84 11.28
CA TRP A 84 -10.00 4.55 11.93
C TRP A 84 -11.20 3.61 12.17
N GLY A 85 -11.60 3.44 13.44
CA GLY A 85 -12.74 2.59 13.80
C GLY A 85 -12.44 1.08 13.83
N ILE A 86 -11.17 0.69 13.69
CA ILE A 86 -10.70 -0.69 13.89
C ILE A 86 -10.18 -0.84 15.32
N GLN A 87 -10.57 -1.88 16.04
CA GLN A 87 -10.06 -2.15 17.39
C GLN A 87 -8.69 -2.86 17.33
N GLU A 88 -7.83 -2.59 18.32
CA GLU A 88 -6.59 -3.36 18.50
C GLU A 88 -6.92 -4.85 18.66
N GLY A 89 -6.37 -5.70 17.78
CA GLY A 89 -6.60 -7.15 17.80
C GLY A 89 -7.76 -7.67 16.94
N SER A 90 -8.55 -6.81 16.29
CA SER A 90 -9.58 -7.26 15.33
C SER A 90 -9.03 -7.52 13.92
N THR A 91 -7.76 -7.22 13.69
CA THR A 91 -7.03 -7.47 12.43
C THR A 91 -6.18 -8.73 12.58
N THR A 92 -6.86 -9.87 12.61
CA THR A 92 -6.27 -11.19 12.34
C THR A 92 -5.93 -11.37 10.86
N ASP A 93 -6.23 -10.38 10.02
CA ASP A 93 -6.03 -10.44 8.59
C ASP A 93 -4.57 -10.19 8.22
N GLN A 94 -3.89 -11.29 7.90
CA GLN A 94 -2.57 -11.31 7.26
C GLN A 94 -2.54 -10.50 5.93
N THR A 95 -3.71 -10.17 5.38
CA THR A 95 -3.89 -9.36 4.17
C THR A 95 -3.99 -7.86 4.45
N ALA A 96 -4.06 -7.42 5.70
CA ALA A 96 -4.29 -6.01 6.04
C ALA A 96 -3.20 -5.08 5.46
N ALA A 97 -1.93 -5.50 5.49
CA ALA A 97 -0.83 -4.75 4.91
C ALA A 97 -0.96 -4.60 3.38
N GLU A 98 -1.35 -5.66 2.67
CA GLU A 98 -1.56 -5.62 1.21
C GLU A 98 -2.69 -4.65 0.81
N ILE A 99 -3.77 -4.62 1.60
CA ILE A 99 -4.86 -3.68 1.40
C ILE A 99 -4.34 -2.25 1.61
N CYS A 100 -3.52 -2.00 2.64
CA CYS A 100 -2.89 -0.70 2.86
C CYS A 100 -2.01 -0.28 1.68
N TYR A 101 -1.17 -1.18 1.15
CA TYR A 101 -0.29 -0.86 0.00
C TYR A 101 -1.11 -0.59 -1.27
N SER A 102 -2.17 -1.37 -1.50
CA SER A 102 -3.08 -1.17 -2.64
C SER A 102 -3.79 0.18 -2.57
N GLU A 103 -4.22 0.57 -1.37
CA GLU A 103 -4.90 1.83 -1.12
C GLU A 103 -3.94 3.03 -1.22
N LEU A 104 -2.69 2.88 -0.75
CA LEU A 104 -1.63 3.86 -0.96
C LEU A 104 -1.33 4.08 -2.44
N ALA A 105 -1.17 2.99 -3.21
CA ALA A 105 -0.97 3.05 -4.65
C ALA A 105 -2.17 3.69 -5.38
N LEU A 106 -3.39 3.48 -4.89
CA LEU A 106 -4.58 4.19 -5.38
C LEU A 106 -4.47 5.69 -5.10
N CYS A 107 -4.12 6.10 -3.89
CA CYS A 107 -3.92 7.51 -3.52
C CYS A 107 -2.88 8.17 -4.44
N GLN A 108 -1.73 7.53 -4.65
CA GLN A 108 -0.69 8.02 -5.56
C GLN A 108 -1.19 8.19 -6.99
N ARG A 109 -2.01 7.26 -7.48
CA ARG A 109 -2.51 7.28 -8.87
C ARG A 109 -3.59 8.34 -9.11
N ILE A 110 -4.45 8.62 -8.13
CA ILE A 110 -5.64 9.46 -8.35
C ILE A 110 -5.61 10.82 -7.64
N SER A 111 -4.74 11.03 -6.66
CA SER A 111 -4.67 12.30 -5.94
C SER A 111 -4.00 13.37 -6.80
N VAL A 112 -4.55 14.57 -6.79
CA VAL A 112 -3.91 15.78 -7.30
C VAL A 112 -3.19 16.44 -6.14
N GLY A 113 -1.85 16.38 -6.17
CA GLY A 113 -0.99 16.92 -5.12
C GLY A 113 -0.62 15.85 -4.08
N PRO A 114 -0.57 16.19 -2.78
CA PRO A 114 -0.11 15.25 -1.77
C PRO A 114 -1.02 14.02 -1.71
N TYR A 115 -0.41 12.85 -1.55
CA TYR A 115 -1.11 11.57 -1.47
C TYR A 115 -0.72 10.74 -0.26
N PHE A 116 0.30 11.14 0.49
CA PHE A 116 0.80 10.43 1.67
C PHE A 116 1.05 11.41 2.83
N LEU A 117 0.61 11.02 4.02
CA LEU A 117 0.88 11.68 5.28
C LEU A 117 1.35 10.64 6.29
N GLY A 118 2.63 10.74 6.67
CA GLY A 118 3.22 9.90 7.71
C GLY A 118 3.25 10.61 9.07
N ILE A 119 2.69 9.99 10.10
CA ILE A 119 2.74 10.44 11.50
C ILE A 119 3.56 9.43 12.31
N LEU A 120 4.78 9.81 12.67
CA LEU A 120 5.70 8.96 13.42
C LEU A 120 5.96 9.52 14.82
N SER A 121 6.21 8.60 15.74
CA SER A 121 6.70 8.89 17.10
C SER A 121 8.07 8.24 17.29
N HIS A 122 8.33 7.70 18.48
CA HIS A 122 9.57 7.07 18.89
C HIS A 122 9.81 5.65 18.32
N ARG A 123 8.87 5.09 17.54
CA ARG A 123 8.99 3.75 16.94
C ARG A 123 8.29 3.64 15.59
N TYR A 124 8.73 2.69 14.78
CA TYR A 124 8.15 2.37 13.45
C TYR A 124 7.05 1.30 13.52
N GLY A 125 6.53 0.95 14.70
CA GLY A 125 5.48 -0.06 14.85
C GLY A 125 5.99 -1.51 14.89
N THR A 126 5.15 -2.44 14.45
CA THR A 126 5.37 -3.89 14.56
C THR A 126 5.77 -4.49 13.21
N ARG A 127 6.63 -5.51 13.25
CA ARG A 127 7.01 -6.31 12.08
C ARG A 127 6.06 -7.49 11.93
N GLN A 128 5.82 -7.89 10.69
CA GLN A 128 4.97 -9.02 10.35
C GLN A 128 5.66 -9.84 9.26
N LEU A 129 5.28 -11.12 9.14
CA LEU A 129 5.71 -11.93 8.01
C LEU A 129 5.09 -11.37 6.73
N PRO A 130 5.86 -11.26 5.63
CA PRO A 130 5.32 -10.78 4.36
C PRO A 130 4.22 -11.72 3.85
N PHE A 131 3.09 -11.15 3.43
CA PHE A 131 1.96 -11.96 2.96
C PHE A 131 2.29 -12.70 1.65
N ARG A 132 3.08 -12.08 0.78
CA ARG A 132 3.53 -12.64 -0.50
C ARG A 132 5.04 -12.52 -0.59
N VAL A 133 5.69 -13.59 -1.05
CA VAL A 133 7.14 -13.64 -1.22
C VAL A 133 7.47 -14.32 -2.54
N GLN A 134 8.38 -13.78 -3.33
CA GLN A 134 8.81 -14.44 -4.56
C GLN A 134 9.51 -15.78 -4.25
N GLN A 135 9.30 -16.80 -5.08
CA GLN A 135 9.93 -18.11 -4.88
C GLN A 135 11.46 -18.02 -4.77
N SER A 136 12.09 -17.14 -5.55
CA SER A 136 13.55 -16.92 -5.50
C SER A 136 14.03 -16.34 -4.17
N ASP A 137 13.28 -15.40 -3.58
CA ASP A 137 13.59 -14.84 -2.26
C ASP A 137 13.40 -15.89 -1.17
N MET A 138 12.26 -16.58 -1.18
CA MET A 138 11.96 -17.61 -0.20
C MET A 138 13.01 -18.72 -0.18
N SER A 139 13.48 -19.13 -1.37
CA SER A 139 14.53 -20.14 -1.51
C SER A 139 15.86 -19.67 -0.90
N SER A 140 16.21 -18.40 -1.11
CA SER A 140 17.42 -17.79 -0.55
C SER A 140 17.34 -17.70 0.98
N ILE A 141 16.18 -17.29 1.51
CA ILE A 141 15.91 -17.26 2.95
C ILE A 141 15.99 -18.65 3.56
N GLU A 142 15.33 -19.67 2.98
CA GLU A 142 15.39 -21.06 3.48
C GLU A 142 16.82 -21.59 3.50
N LYS A 143 17.59 -21.35 2.43
CA LYS A 143 19.00 -21.76 2.33
C LYS A 143 19.84 -21.14 3.44
N VAL A 144 19.70 -19.84 3.67
CA VAL A 144 20.45 -19.13 4.72
C VAL A 144 20.03 -19.60 6.12
N MET A 145 18.74 -19.81 6.36
CA MET A 145 18.25 -20.38 7.64
C MET A 145 18.90 -21.73 7.94
N ARG A 146 18.95 -22.64 6.95
CA ARG A 146 19.59 -23.96 7.11
C ARG A 146 21.10 -23.84 7.34
N ALA A 147 21.77 -22.92 6.64
CA ALA A 147 23.21 -22.68 6.84
C ALA A 147 23.53 -22.13 8.24
N GLN A 148 22.61 -21.37 8.85
CA GLN A 148 22.71 -20.87 10.22
C GLN A 148 22.34 -21.93 11.28
N GLY A 149 21.94 -23.15 10.88
CA GLY A 149 21.47 -24.20 11.80
C GLY A 149 20.01 -24.03 12.25
N ASN A 150 19.28 -23.05 11.72
CA ASN A 150 17.88 -22.77 12.03
C ASN A 150 16.92 -23.70 11.26
N HIS A 151 17.15 -25.01 11.33
CA HIS A 151 16.38 -26.01 10.58
C HIS A 151 14.89 -26.00 10.93
N VAL A 152 14.55 -25.81 12.21
CA VAL A 152 13.15 -25.72 12.66
C VAL A 152 12.43 -24.55 11.98
N ALA A 153 13.05 -23.37 11.93
CA ALA A 153 12.45 -22.21 11.27
C ALA A 153 12.33 -22.40 9.74
N ALA A 154 13.33 -23.03 9.11
CA ALA A 154 13.26 -23.38 7.69
C ALA A 154 12.07 -24.33 7.40
N ASP A 155 11.78 -25.27 8.29
CA ASP A 155 10.64 -26.16 8.15
C ASP A 155 9.30 -25.44 8.45
N LEU A 156 9.30 -24.44 9.35
CA LEU A 156 8.15 -23.57 9.58
C LEU A 156 7.77 -22.75 8.34
N LEU A 157 8.71 -22.38 7.45
CA LEU A 157 8.36 -21.73 6.18
C LEU A 157 7.37 -22.56 5.36
N ARG A 158 7.56 -23.89 5.30
CA ARG A 158 6.66 -24.80 4.56
C ARG A 158 5.31 -24.99 5.25
N LYS A 159 5.27 -24.78 6.56
CA LYS A 159 4.03 -24.83 7.35
C LYS A 159 3.21 -23.54 7.16
N PHE A 160 3.89 -22.39 7.14
CA PHE A 160 3.26 -21.06 7.09
C PHE A 160 3.01 -20.57 5.67
N TYR A 161 3.70 -21.07 4.65
CA TYR A 161 3.55 -20.60 3.28
C TYR A 161 3.13 -21.71 2.32
N ARG A 162 2.29 -21.35 1.36
CA ARG A 162 1.92 -22.21 0.23
C ARG A 162 2.40 -21.59 -1.08
N LEU A 163 3.04 -22.40 -1.93
CA LEU A 163 3.44 -21.96 -3.27
C LEU A 163 2.21 -21.82 -4.18
N ASP A 164 2.09 -20.67 -4.83
CA ASP A 164 1.15 -20.39 -5.90
C ASP A 164 1.92 -20.26 -7.22
N GLU A 165 1.77 -21.26 -8.08
CA GLU A 165 2.40 -21.35 -9.40
C GLU A 165 1.55 -20.72 -10.51
N ASN A 166 0.36 -20.18 -10.20
CA ASN A 166 -0.53 -19.60 -11.20
C ASN A 166 -0.08 -18.21 -11.71
N GLN A 167 1.08 -17.74 -11.25
CA GLN A 167 1.64 -16.44 -11.61
C GLN A 167 2.87 -16.61 -12.50
N LEU A 168 3.12 -15.64 -13.38
CA LEU A 168 4.29 -15.62 -14.28
C LEU A 168 5.62 -15.80 -13.52
N GLN A 169 5.68 -15.31 -12.29
CA GLN A 169 6.72 -15.61 -11.32
C GLN A 169 6.03 -16.26 -10.12
N PRO A 170 6.31 -17.53 -9.80
CA PRO A 170 5.68 -18.21 -8.68
C PRO A 170 5.95 -17.49 -7.36
N VAL A 171 4.95 -17.44 -6.48
CA VAL A 171 5.04 -16.76 -5.18
C VAL A 171 4.54 -17.66 -4.06
N PHE A 172 5.13 -17.50 -2.89
CA PHE A 172 4.64 -18.08 -1.66
C PHE A 172 3.63 -17.14 -1.00
N ILE A 173 2.48 -17.68 -0.60
CA ILE A 173 1.41 -16.96 0.09
C ILE A 173 1.33 -17.43 1.55
N LEU A 174 1.41 -16.47 2.47
CA LEU A 174 1.25 -16.71 3.90
C LEU A 174 -0.14 -17.28 4.19
N GLN A 175 -0.17 -18.35 4.99
CA GLN A 175 -1.37 -19.03 5.45
C GLN A 175 -1.69 -18.59 6.87
N SER A 176 -2.96 -18.68 7.26
CA SER A 176 -3.43 -18.33 8.60
C SER A 176 -2.58 -19.03 9.67
N ALA A 177 -1.96 -18.23 10.53
CA ALA A 177 -1.02 -18.70 11.54
C ALA A 177 -1.73 -19.58 12.58
N VAL A 178 -1.18 -20.76 12.84
CA VAL A 178 -1.77 -21.73 13.77
C VAL A 178 -1.23 -21.54 15.20
N SER A 179 -0.03 -20.96 15.34
CA SER A 179 0.63 -20.69 16.63
C SER A 179 1.41 -19.38 16.60
N ALA A 180 1.12 -18.49 17.56
CA ALA A 180 1.82 -17.21 17.71
C ALA A 180 3.31 -17.38 18.09
N GLU A 181 3.65 -18.44 18.83
CA GLU A 181 5.04 -18.73 19.20
C GLU A 181 5.87 -19.15 17.98
N GLU A 182 5.32 -20.01 17.13
CA GLU A 182 5.97 -20.44 15.89
C GLU A 182 6.09 -19.28 14.90
N GLU A 183 5.07 -18.43 14.82
CA GLU A 183 5.10 -17.22 13.99
C GLU A 183 6.21 -16.27 14.44
N GLN A 184 6.32 -16.03 15.75
CA GLN A 184 7.37 -15.16 16.31
C GLN A 184 8.77 -15.75 16.09
N GLN A 185 8.93 -17.06 16.24
CA GLN A 185 10.18 -17.76 15.95
C GLN A 185 10.55 -17.61 14.46
N LEU A 186 9.58 -17.80 13.57
CA LEU A 186 9.78 -17.67 12.13
C LEU A 186 10.13 -16.24 11.73
N LEU A 187 9.44 -15.25 12.30
CA LEU A 187 9.67 -13.83 12.06
C LEU A 187 11.12 -13.43 12.39
N GLU A 188 11.62 -13.84 13.55
CA GLU A 188 12.99 -13.49 13.96
C GLU A 188 14.04 -14.24 13.12
N ALA A 189 13.80 -15.51 12.81
CA ALA A 189 14.68 -16.27 11.93
C ALA A 189 14.71 -15.69 10.51
N ALA A 190 13.56 -15.27 9.97
CA ALA A 190 13.45 -14.68 8.64
C ALA A 190 14.20 -13.36 8.55
N ARG A 191 14.09 -12.52 9.58
CA ARG A 191 14.86 -11.27 9.70
C ARG A 191 16.37 -11.53 9.67
N SER A 192 16.84 -12.43 10.54
CA SER A 192 18.26 -12.80 10.60
C SER A 192 18.76 -13.40 9.28
N ALA A 193 17.95 -14.23 8.63
CA ALA A 193 18.27 -14.82 7.35
C ALA A 193 18.32 -13.78 6.22
N ALA A 194 17.39 -12.81 6.19
CA ALA A 194 17.39 -11.73 5.22
C ALA A 194 18.64 -10.84 5.33
N ASP A 195 19.01 -10.44 6.56
CA ASP A 195 20.22 -9.65 6.81
C ASP A 195 21.49 -10.39 6.35
N ALA A 196 21.54 -11.72 6.55
CA ALA A 196 22.66 -12.55 6.11
C ALA A 196 22.65 -12.80 4.58
N ALA A 197 21.47 -12.95 3.97
CA ALA A 197 21.32 -13.12 2.53
C ALA A 197 21.80 -11.88 1.76
N VAL A 198 21.55 -10.66 2.30
CA VAL A 198 22.12 -9.43 1.74
C VAL A 198 23.64 -9.44 1.80
N LYS A 199 24.22 -9.79 2.95
CA LYS A 199 25.68 -9.87 3.12
C LYS A 199 26.33 -10.92 2.20
N ALA A 200 25.61 -11.99 1.89
CA ALA A 200 26.04 -13.03 0.98
C ALA A 200 25.83 -12.67 -0.51
N GLY A 201 25.16 -11.55 -0.82
CA GLY A 201 24.82 -11.16 -2.19
C GLY A 201 23.69 -11.98 -2.82
N GLU A 202 22.94 -12.75 -2.02
CA GLU A 202 21.80 -13.56 -2.49
C GLU A 202 20.51 -12.75 -2.58
N LEU A 203 20.35 -11.72 -1.74
CA LEU A 203 19.25 -10.76 -1.76
C LEU A 203 19.76 -9.34 -1.91
N THR A 204 18.99 -8.51 -2.60
CA THR A 204 19.18 -7.05 -2.57
C THR A 204 18.63 -6.46 -1.27
N GLU A 205 19.16 -5.33 -0.81
CA GLU A 205 18.62 -4.61 0.35
C GLU A 205 17.12 -4.30 0.24
N ALA A 206 16.66 -3.88 -0.94
CA ALA A 206 15.25 -3.57 -1.18
C ALA A 206 14.32 -4.78 -0.95
N ARG A 207 14.71 -5.97 -1.43
CA ARG A 207 13.95 -7.22 -1.23
C ARG A 207 14.03 -7.72 0.21
N ALA A 208 15.14 -7.47 0.89
CA ALA A 208 15.29 -7.84 2.31
C ALA A 208 14.44 -6.97 3.24
N LEU A 209 14.05 -5.75 2.83
CA LEU A 209 13.15 -4.90 3.61
C LEU A 209 11.80 -5.57 3.90
N GLU A 210 11.28 -6.40 3.00
CA GLU A 210 10.02 -7.13 3.23
C GLU A 210 10.05 -8.04 4.47
N PHE A 211 11.23 -8.50 4.88
CA PHE A 211 11.41 -9.38 6.05
C PHE A 211 11.92 -8.64 7.30
N THR A 212 12.47 -7.43 7.12
CA THR A 212 13.23 -6.73 8.17
C THR A 212 12.55 -5.46 8.65
N ALA A 213 11.74 -4.82 7.80
CA ALA A 213 11.03 -3.59 8.08
C ALA A 213 9.70 -3.86 8.78
N SER A 214 9.21 -2.85 9.51
CA SER A 214 7.84 -2.85 10.02
C SER A 214 6.85 -2.43 8.94
N VAL A 215 5.57 -2.71 9.15
CA VAL A 215 4.50 -2.31 8.21
C VAL A 215 4.54 -0.80 7.94
N THR A 216 4.66 0.03 8.98
CA THR A 216 4.77 1.48 8.82
C THR A 216 6.03 1.89 8.06
N HIS A 217 7.17 1.22 8.28
CA HIS A 217 8.37 1.52 7.49
C HIS A 217 8.13 1.19 6.00
N LEU A 218 7.53 0.04 5.70
CA LEU A 218 7.15 -0.30 4.32
C LEU A 218 6.16 0.70 3.72
N GLU A 219 5.16 1.17 4.47
CA GLU A 219 4.24 2.23 4.02
C GLU A 219 4.99 3.51 3.61
N PHE A 220 6.06 3.88 4.33
CA PHE A 220 6.91 5.03 3.96
C PHE A 220 7.74 4.76 2.71
N VAL A 221 8.30 3.55 2.57
CA VAL A 221 9.08 3.16 1.37
C VAL A 221 8.21 3.15 0.11
N HIS A 222 6.94 2.75 0.23
CA HIS A 222 6.00 2.77 -0.90
C HIS A 222 5.38 4.16 -1.15
N GLY A 223 5.41 5.03 -0.14
CA GLY A 223 4.71 6.32 -0.15
C GLY A 223 5.59 7.53 -0.51
N ILE A 224 6.92 7.38 -0.53
CA ILE A 224 7.91 8.44 -0.79
C ILE A 224 8.88 7.97 -1.87
#